data_AF-A0A7N2L5S1-F1
#
_entry.id   AF-A0A7N2L5S1-F1
#
_cell.length_a   1.000
_cell.length_b   1.000
_cell.length_c   1.000
_cell.angle_alpha   90.00
_cell.angle_beta   90.00
_cell.angle_gamma   90.00
#
_symmetry.space_group_name_H-M   'P 1'
#
loop_
_entity.id
_entity.type
_entity.pdbx_description
1 polymer ?
#
loop_
_entity_poly.entity_id
_entity_poly.type
_entity_poly.pdbx_seq_one_letter_code
_entity_poly.pdbx_strand_id
1 'polypeptide(L)'
;MYTSQRLLQRFSLMMFLVSLLFNFHTSYGDVGTAGLYSPPYSPTACYGIDAFQFPSSNLFATAGDGIWANGAACGRLYLVRCITSTSTPYACNQNQTIQIKIVC
;
A
#
# COMPACT_ATOMS: atom_id res chain seq x y z
N MET A 1 -24.07 -13.01 -47.01
CA MET A 1 -23.84 -13.73 -45.74
C MET A 1 -22.46 -13.50 -45.13
N TYR A 2 -21.37 -13.48 -45.90
CA TYR A 2 -19.99 -13.39 -45.40
C TYR A 2 -19.59 -12.02 -44.77
N THR A 3 -20.14 -10.91 -45.25
CA THR A 3 -19.86 -9.55 -44.75
C THR A 3 -20.42 -9.32 -43.34
N SER A 4 -21.57 -9.91 -43.03
CA SER A 4 -22.23 -9.80 -41.71
C SER A 4 -21.47 -10.56 -40.63
N GLN A 5 -20.91 -11.74 -40.95
CA GLN A 5 -20.05 -12.50 -40.03
C GLN A 5 -18.75 -11.74 -39.69
N ARG A 6 -18.12 -11.11 -40.68
CA ARG A 6 -16.93 -10.28 -40.48
C ARG A 6 -17.21 -9.04 -39.62
N LEU A 7 -18.42 -8.48 -39.72
CA LEU A 7 -18.85 -7.35 -38.89
C LEU A 7 -19.06 -7.78 -37.43
N LEU A 8 -19.74 -8.92 -37.20
CA LEU A 8 -19.94 -9.50 -35.87
C LEU A 8 -18.61 -9.85 -35.19
N GLN A 9 -17.68 -10.43 -35.94
CA GLN A 9 -16.37 -10.82 -35.44
C GLN A 9 -15.53 -9.61 -35.02
N ARG A 10 -15.59 -8.50 -35.79
CA ARG A 10 -14.97 -7.23 -35.41
C ARG A 10 -15.62 -6.63 -34.16
N PHE A 11 -16.94 -6.70 -34.05
CA PHE A 11 -17.67 -6.20 -32.89
C PHE A 11 -17.32 -6.98 -31.62
N SER A 12 -17.26 -8.32 -31.72
CA SER A 12 -16.84 -9.21 -30.63
C SER A 12 -15.40 -8.94 -30.19
N LEU A 13 -14.48 -8.72 -31.14
CA LEU A 13 -13.08 -8.39 -30.84
C LEU A 13 -12.97 -7.02 -30.15
N MET A 14 -13.74 -6.03 -30.60
CA MET A 14 -13.75 -4.69 -30.01
C MET A 14 -14.29 -4.72 -28.57
N MET A 15 -15.39 -5.44 -28.33
CA MET A 15 -15.94 -5.62 -26.98
C MET A 15 -14.94 -6.28 -26.04
N PHE A 16 -14.24 -7.32 -26.51
CA PHE A 16 -13.20 -8.00 -25.73
C PHE A 16 -12.02 -7.08 -25.38
N LEU A 17 -11.52 -6.30 -26.34
CA LEU A 17 -10.46 -5.31 -26.12
C LEU A 17 -10.89 -4.22 -25.12
N VAL A 18 -12.14 -3.76 -25.20
CA VAL A 18 -12.71 -2.80 -24.27
C VAL A 18 -12.80 -3.38 -22.85
N SER A 19 -13.21 -4.63 -22.68
CA SER A 19 -13.22 -5.30 -21.38
C SER A 19 -11.83 -5.40 -20.74
N LEU A 20 -10.77 -5.63 -21.52
CA LEU A 20 -9.39 -5.66 -21.03
C LEU A 20 -8.93 -4.30 -20.49
N LEU A 21 -9.37 -3.19 -21.12
CA LEU A 21 -9.07 -1.83 -20.65
C LEU A 21 -9.74 -1.48 -19.32
N PHE A 22 -10.83 -2.16 -18.93
CA PHE A 22 -11.50 -1.94 -17.65
C PHE A 22 -10.91 -2.74 -16.48
N ASN A 23 -9.92 -3.61 -16.72
CA ASN A 23 -9.26 -4.41 -15.68
C ASN A 23 -8.04 -3.71 -15.05
N PHE A 24 -7.73 -2.47 -15.43
CA PHE A 24 -6.70 -1.68 -14.74
C PHE A 24 -7.24 -1.20 -13.39
N HIS A 25 -7.04 -2.02 -12.34
CA HIS A 25 -7.30 -1.60 -10.97
C HIS A 25 -6.24 -0.60 -10.53
N THR A 26 -6.62 0.66 -10.36
CA THR A 26 -5.84 1.60 -9.55
C THR A 26 -6.06 1.24 -8.08
N SER A 27 -5.01 0.78 -7.41
CA SER A 27 -5.01 0.66 -5.95
C SER A 27 -5.08 2.07 -5.36
N TYR A 28 -6.25 2.46 -4.86
CA TYR A 28 -6.38 3.64 -4.02
C TYR A 28 -5.75 3.33 -2.66
N GLY A 29 -4.60 3.94 -2.40
CA GLY A 29 -4.00 3.99 -1.07
C GLY A 29 -4.24 5.37 -0.48
N ASP A 30 -4.43 5.43 0.83
CA ASP A 30 -4.50 6.71 1.53
C ASP A 30 -3.14 7.43 1.46
N VAL A 31 -3.19 8.75 1.29
CA VAL A 31 -1.99 9.59 1.31
C VAL A 31 -1.79 10.11 2.73
N GLY A 32 -0.61 9.87 3.28
CA GLY A 32 -0.23 10.32 4.60
C GLY A 32 1.24 10.72 4.68
N THR A 33 1.61 11.31 5.81
CA THR A 33 2.98 11.67 6.12
C THR A 33 3.61 10.59 6.99
N ALA A 34 4.81 10.15 6.65
CA ALA A 34 5.62 9.25 7.46
C ALA A 34 6.86 9.98 8.00
N GLY A 35 7.31 9.57 9.18
CA GLY A 35 8.52 10.08 9.81
C GLY A 35 9.33 8.97 10.45
N LEU A 36 10.60 9.25 10.73
CA LEU A 36 11.47 8.37 11.49
C LEU A 36 11.51 8.82 12.94
N TYR A 37 11.54 7.87 13.87
CA TYR A 37 11.76 8.13 15.28
C TYR A 37 12.89 7.24 15.81
N SER A 38 13.58 7.72 16.84
CA SER A 38 14.72 7.04 17.45
C SER A 38 14.26 6.09 18.58
N PRO A 39 15.07 5.07 18.93
CA PRO A 39 14.80 4.20 20.07
C PRO A 39 14.64 4.97 21.39
N PRO A 40 13.96 4.39 22.40
CA PRO A 40 13.48 2.99 22.46
C PRO A 40 12.17 2.76 21.69
N TYR A 41 12.08 1.62 20.99
CA TYR A 41 10.89 1.24 20.19
C TYR A 41 9.81 0.50 21.00
N SER A 42 10.12 0.09 22.22
CA SER A 42 9.22 -0.57 23.16
C SER A 42 9.16 0.26 24.46
N PRO A 43 8.03 0.25 25.20
CA PRO A 43 6.82 -0.52 24.96
C PRO A 43 5.98 0.03 23.81
N THR A 44 5.19 -0.84 23.20
CA THR A 44 4.27 -0.49 22.13
C THR A 44 2.82 -0.55 22.58
N ALA A 45 1.93 0.11 21.83
CA ALA A 45 0.50 0.07 22.11
C ALA A 45 -0.14 -1.29 21.78
N CYS A 46 0.46 -2.09 20.88
CA CYS A 46 -0.09 -3.39 20.49
C CYS A 46 0.25 -4.52 21.48
N TYR A 47 1.54 -4.73 21.76
CA TYR A 47 2.02 -5.90 22.51
C TYR A 47 2.99 -5.52 23.64
N GLY A 48 3.04 -4.25 24.03
CA GLY A 48 3.83 -3.77 25.15
C GLY A 48 5.32 -4.01 24.94
N ILE A 49 5.95 -4.71 25.89
CA ILE A 49 7.40 -4.96 25.92
C ILE A 49 7.84 -6.17 25.08
N ASP A 50 6.91 -6.90 24.45
CA ASP A 50 7.24 -8.11 23.71
C ASP A 50 8.13 -7.79 22.50
N ALA A 51 9.35 -8.31 22.47
CA ALA A 51 10.29 -8.11 21.37
C ALA A 51 9.91 -8.90 20.11
N PHE A 52 9.11 -9.97 20.23
CA PHE A 52 8.70 -10.78 19.07
C PHE A 52 7.69 -10.07 18.17
N GLN A 53 7.17 -8.91 18.58
CA GLN A 53 6.30 -8.11 17.73
C GLN A 53 7.03 -7.49 16.53
N PHE A 54 8.34 -7.24 16.64
CA PHE A 54 9.12 -6.63 15.59
C PHE A 54 9.47 -7.65 14.50
N PRO A 55 9.26 -7.33 13.21
CA PRO A 55 9.63 -8.23 12.12
C PRO A 55 11.15 -8.31 11.97
N SER A 56 11.66 -9.45 11.51
CA SER A 56 13.09 -9.64 11.23
C SER A 56 13.67 -8.69 10.17
N SER A 57 12.80 -8.10 9.34
CA SER A 57 13.17 -7.07 8.36
C SER A 57 13.47 -5.70 8.98
N ASN A 58 13.16 -5.49 10.27
CA ASN A 58 13.20 -4.19 10.95
C ASN A 58 12.33 -3.11 10.29
N LEU A 59 11.37 -3.49 9.44
CA LEU A 59 10.42 -2.57 8.80
C LEU A 59 9.11 -2.57 9.58
N PHE A 60 9.00 -1.63 10.52
CA PHE A 60 7.81 -1.42 11.34
C PHE A 60 7.49 0.06 11.48
N ALA A 61 6.25 0.38 11.84
CA ALA A 61 5.80 1.75 12.04
C ALA A 61 4.74 1.87 13.14
N THR A 62 4.54 3.11 13.57
CA THR A 62 3.40 3.52 14.39
C THR A 62 2.32 4.11 13.48
N ALA A 63 1.08 3.68 13.66
CA ALA A 63 -0.08 4.18 12.97
C ALA A 63 -0.53 5.52 13.56
N GLY A 64 -0.82 6.50 12.71
CA GLY A 64 -1.52 7.70 13.12
C GLY A 64 -3.01 7.43 13.36
N ASP A 65 -3.69 8.35 14.03
CA ASP A 65 -5.11 8.21 14.42
C ASP A 65 -6.04 7.80 13.28
N GLY A 66 -5.77 8.28 12.06
CA GLY A 66 -6.58 7.97 10.88
C GLY A 66 -6.59 6.50 10.47
N ILE A 67 -5.55 5.73 10.81
CA ILE A 67 -5.44 4.30 10.46
C ILE A 67 -5.29 3.38 11.67
N TRP A 68 -4.99 3.92 12.86
CA TRP A 68 -4.80 3.14 14.10
C TRP A 68 -6.03 2.32 14.49
N ALA A 69 -7.22 2.92 14.34
CA ALA A 69 -8.51 2.29 14.59
C ALA A 69 -8.61 1.61 15.97
N ASN A 70 -8.23 2.32 17.03
CA ASN A 70 -8.24 1.82 18.43
C ASN A 70 -7.49 0.48 18.60
N GLY A 71 -6.34 0.33 17.94
CA GLY A 71 -5.52 -0.87 17.99
C GLY A 71 -5.95 -1.98 17.04
N ALA A 72 -7.03 -1.80 16.26
CA ALA A 72 -7.39 -2.78 15.23
C ALA A 72 -6.30 -2.92 14.14
N ALA A 73 -5.43 -1.92 13.99
CA ALA A 73 -4.28 -1.97 13.09
C ALA A 73 -3.11 -2.83 13.58
N CYS A 74 -3.13 -3.28 14.84
CA CYS A 74 -2.03 -4.01 15.43
C CYS A 74 -1.61 -5.25 14.63
N GLY A 75 -0.32 -5.34 14.30
CA GLY A 75 0.26 -6.44 13.54
C GLY A 75 -0.14 -6.51 12.07
N ARG A 76 -0.99 -5.59 11.57
CA ARG A 76 -1.32 -5.52 10.15
C ARG A 76 -0.09 -5.15 9.32
N LEU A 77 -0.04 -5.69 8.11
CA LEU A 77 0.96 -5.37 7.12
C LEU A 77 0.42 -4.32 6.15
N TYR A 78 1.17 -3.25 5.95
CA TYR A 78 0.84 -2.20 4.99
C TYR A 78 1.91 -2.13 3.91
N LEU A 79 1.46 -1.83 2.69
CA LEU A 79 2.34 -1.41 1.60
C LEU A 79 2.39 0.12 1.60
N VAL A 80 3.58 0.67 1.71
CA VAL A 80 3.82 2.11 1.73
C VAL A 80 4.65 2.47 0.51
N ARG A 81 4.16 3.44 -0.27
CA ARG A 81 4.84 3.95 -1.46
C ARG A 81 5.28 5.39 -1.23
N CYS A 82 6.55 5.68 -1.51
CA CYS A 82 7.07 7.04 -1.50
C CYS A 82 6.50 7.84 -2.67
N ILE A 83 5.79 8.94 -2.36
CA ILE A 83 5.24 9.87 -3.34
C ILE A 83 6.19 11.08 -3.48
N THR A 84 6.46 11.76 -2.38
CA THR A 84 7.36 12.92 -2.31
C THR A 84 8.05 12.99 -0.95
N SER A 85 9.17 13.71 -0.90
CA SER A 85 9.76 14.17 0.37
C SER A 85 10.00 15.66 0.30
N THR A 86 9.22 16.42 1.06
CA THR A 86 9.26 17.89 1.03
C THR A 86 10.13 18.47 2.14
N SER A 87 10.18 17.80 3.30
CA SER A 87 10.86 18.29 4.51
C SER A 87 12.31 17.85 4.62
N THR A 88 12.67 16.72 4.00
CA THR A 88 13.97 16.06 4.20
C THR A 88 14.48 15.54 2.86
N PRO A 89 15.56 16.11 2.29
CA PRO A 89 16.11 15.61 1.04
C PRO A 89 16.50 14.13 1.21
N TYR A 90 16.17 13.31 0.20
CA TYR A 90 16.45 11.87 0.17
C TYR A 90 15.81 11.02 1.28
N ALA A 91 14.72 11.49 1.91
CA ALA A 91 14.04 10.70 2.95
C ALA A 91 13.39 9.41 2.44
N CYS A 92 13.02 9.36 1.16
CA CYS A 92 12.56 8.15 0.53
C CYS A 92 12.89 8.12 -0.96
N ASN A 93 13.03 6.90 -1.50
CA ASN A 93 13.23 6.65 -2.92
C ASN A 93 11.87 6.73 -3.65
N GLN A 94 11.73 7.68 -4.57
CA GLN A 94 10.48 7.92 -5.30
C GLN A 94 9.97 6.63 -5.98
N ASN A 95 8.66 6.40 -5.88
CA ASN A 95 7.96 5.23 -6.42
C ASN A 95 8.39 3.87 -5.85
N GLN A 96 9.31 3.82 -4.89
CA GLN A 96 9.61 2.58 -4.18
C GLN A 96 8.46 2.25 -3.22
N THR A 97 8.05 0.99 -3.23
CA THR A 97 7.05 0.44 -2.30
C THR A 97 7.73 -0.53 -1.36
N ILE A 98 7.48 -0.39 -0.06
CA ILE A 98 7.98 -1.30 0.98
C ILE A 98 6.81 -1.85 1.79
N GLN A 99 7.00 -3.03 2.37
CA GLN A 99 6.06 -3.60 3.33
C GLN A 99 6.52 -3.32 4.76
N ILE A 100 5.61 -2.83 5.60
CA ILE A 100 5.85 -2.55 7.02
C ILE A 100 4.82 -3.25 7.90
N LYS A 101 5.17 -3.52 9.17
CA LYS A 101 4.24 -4.00 10.20
C LYS A 101 3.88 -2.89 11.19
N ILE A 102 2.62 -2.77 11.55
CA ILE A 102 2.17 -1.81 12.58
C ILE A 102 2.40 -2.39 13.98
N VAL A 103 3.07 -1.62 14.84
CA VAL A 103 3.39 -1.99 16.22
C VAL A 103 2.79 -1.04 17.26
N CYS A 104 2.51 0.21 16.91
CA CYS A 104 1.73 1.16 17.71
C CYS A 104 0.77 1.95 16.82
#